data_AF-A0A382BFN9-F1
#
_entry.id   AF-A0A382BFN9-F1
#
_cell.length_a   1.000
_cell.length_b   1.000
_cell.length_c   1.000
_cell.angle_alpha   90.00
_cell.angle_beta   90.00
_cell.angle_gamma   90.00
#
_symmetry.space_group_name_H-M   'P 1'
#
loop_
_entity.id
_entity.type
_entity.pdbx_description
1 polymer ?
#
loop_
_entity_poly.entity_id
_entity_poly.type
_entity_poly.pdbx_seq_one_letter_code
_entity_poly.pdbx_strand_id
1 'polypeptide(L)'
;MSSWGSFSAAIARQRREEMEAELERRRLEDLRARSVELSNQIRQSIAKLSSAGLAGLVDKELLAIEDSIRNEPGTLIEEHQLANLQRARAEISHLTELANLRMKKREATLNQSRILLDALRLELVEVAAILGDDYARQIGVLVSKVELRLSRVDESMEDGLDSFISDIQAEADAIKQDAEERITSEEIRRHIVGSLVSSMREVGLVVGGPKILSESDKVAVVGTMASGRRVRFDVGDSGCMEFNLDGYEGRECADHLDQILIQMRSRFDVETGPMQYNWKSPDRISKGSKGHPSGGSTREMGGGYHE
;
A
#
# COMPACT_ATOMS: atom_id res chain seq x y z
N MET A 1 25.20 -80.88 68.14
CA MET A 1 24.38 -79.80 67.56
C MET A 1 25.06 -78.47 67.93
N SER A 2 26.04 -78.01 67.14
CA SER A 2 25.86 -77.03 66.04
C SER A 2 25.60 -75.59 66.52
N SER A 3 26.62 -74.94 67.11
CA SER A 3 26.67 -73.46 67.26
C SER A 3 27.70 -72.80 66.33
N TRP A 4 28.74 -73.53 65.90
CA TRP A 4 29.73 -73.02 64.93
C TRP A 4 29.20 -72.95 63.50
N GLY A 5 28.29 -73.85 63.11
CA GLY A 5 27.63 -73.82 61.80
C GLY A 5 26.62 -72.67 61.65
N SER A 6 25.93 -72.28 62.72
CA SER A 6 24.99 -71.15 62.70
C SER A 6 25.73 -69.79 62.71
N PHE A 7 26.86 -69.69 63.41
CA PHE A 7 27.72 -68.51 63.44
C PHE A 7 28.43 -68.27 62.09
N SER A 8 28.98 -69.32 61.47
CA SER A 8 29.56 -69.24 60.12
C SER A 8 28.51 -68.88 59.05
N ALA A 9 27.28 -69.38 59.19
CA ALA A 9 26.16 -69.04 58.30
C ALA A 9 25.59 -67.63 58.55
N ALA A 10 25.76 -67.08 59.76
CA ALA A 10 25.39 -65.69 60.07
C ALA A 10 26.42 -64.71 59.49
N ILE A 11 27.72 -64.99 59.63
CA ILE A 11 28.79 -64.19 59.03
C ILE A 11 28.72 -64.22 57.49
N ALA A 12 28.40 -65.38 56.90
CA ALA A 12 28.22 -65.49 55.44
C ALA A 12 26.98 -64.73 54.94
N ARG A 13 25.91 -64.62 55.74
CA ARG A 13 24.73 -63.80 55.42
C ARG A 13 25.04 -62.31 55.54
N GLN A 14 25.68 -61.89 56.61
CA GLN A 14 26.08 -60.50 56.81
C GLN A 14 27.00 -59.99 55.69
N ARG A 15 27.98 -60.80 55.25
CA ARG A 15 28.83 -60.44 54.10
C ARG A 15 28.07 -60.34 52.78
N ARG A 16 27.01 -61.13 52.58
CA ARG A 16 26.16 -61.05 51.38
C ARG A 16 25.30 -59.79 51.41
N GLU A 17 24.70 -59.49 52.56
CA GLU A 17 23.92 -58.26 52.76
C GLU A 17 24.80 -57.00 52.61
N GLU A 18 26.04 -57.02 53.13
CA GLU A 18 27.01 -55.93 52.94
C GLU A 18 27.40 -55.77 51.46
N MET A 19 27.67 -56.87 50.74
CA MET A 19 27.97 -56.85 49.31
C MET A 19 26.77 -56.38 48.46
N GLU A 20 25.56 -56.81 48.79
CA GLU A 20 24.32 -56.38 48.13
C GLU A 20 24.06 -54.89 48.39
N ALA A 21 24.22 -54.42 49.63
CA ALA A 21 24.12 -53.01 49.98
C ALA A 21 25.18 -52.15 49.29
N GLU A 22 26.41 -52.66 49.11
CA GLU A 22 27.47 -51.95 48.39
C GLU A 22 27.16 -51.87 46.88
N LEU A 23 26.66 -52.95 46.27
CA LEU A 23 26.21 -52.95 44.87
C LEU A 23 25.02 -52.01 44.64
N GLU A 24 24.04 -52.00 45.55
CA GLU A 24 22.93 -51.07 45.50
C GLU A 24 23.41 -49.62 45.62
N ARG A 25 24.32 -49.31 46.57
CA ARG A 25 24.90 -47.97 46.70
C ARG A 25 25.58 -47.51 45.41
N ARG A 26 26.41 -48.35 44.79
CA ARG A 26 27.06 -48.04 43.52
C ARG A 26 26.05 -47.78 42.41
N ARG A 27 24.98 -48.58 42.32
CA ARG A 27 23.89 -48.36 41.35
C ARG A 27 23.21 -47.01 41.55
N LEU A 28 22.88 -46.63 42.79
CA LEU A 28 22.26 -45.34 43.10
C LEU A 28 23.20 -44.17 42.81
N GLU A 29 24.50 -44.31 43.12
CA GLU A 29 25.53 -43.32 42.78
C GLU A 29 25.65 -43.12 41.26
N ASP A 30 25.65 -44.21 40.47
CA ASP A 30 25.67 -44.14 39.00
C ASP A 30 24.41 -43.48 38.44
N LEU A 31 23.22 -43.80 38.98
CA LEU A 31 21.96 -43.16 38.58
C LEU A 31 21.96 -41.66 38.88
N ARG A 32 22.47 -41.26 40.05
CA ARG A 32 22.62 -39.84 40.41
C ARG A 32 23.60 -39.11 39.51
N ALA A 33 24.75 -39.72 39.23
CA ALA A 33 25.75 -39.14 38.33
C ALA A 33 25.16 -38.90 36.93
N ARG A 34 24.43 -39.89 36.37
CA ARG A 34 23.75 -39.76 35.07
C ARG A 34 22.64 -38.71 35.08
N SER A 35 21.88 -38.62 36.17
CA SER A 35 20.83 -37.60 36.33
C SER A 35 21.41 -36.17 36.32
N VAL A 36 22.52 -35.96 37.04
CA VAL A 36 23.25 -34.67 37.04
C VAL A 36 23.79 -34.35 35.64
N GLU A 37 24.36 -35.33 34.95
CA GLU A 37 24.87 -35.14 33.59
C GLU A 37 23.76 -34.74 32.61
N LEU A 38 22.63 -35.46 32.59
CA LEU A 38 21.49 -35.14 31.74
C LEU A 38 20.91 -33.75 32.05
N SER A 39 20.81 -33.40 33.33
CA SER A 39 20.34 -32.07 33.75
C SER A 39 21.26 -30.95 33.26
N ASN A 40 22.57 -31.18 33.25
CA ASN A 40 23.53 -30.23 32.69
C ASN A 40 23.42 -30.12 31.16
N GLN A 41 23.23 -31.24 30.46
CA GLN A 41 23.02 -31.26 29.01
C GLN A 41 21.73 -30.53 28.62
N ILE A 42 20.63 -30.74 29.35
CA ILE A 42 19.36 -30.02 29.16
C ILE A 42 19.56 -28.51 29.32
N ARG A 43 20.19 -28.07 30.42
CA ARG A 43 20.48 -26.65 30.65
C ARG A 43 21.36 -26.04 29.55
N GLN A 44 22.35 -26.78 29.06
CA GLN A 44 23.17 -26.34 27.93
C GLN A 44 22.36 -26.20 26.64
N SER A 45 21.46 -27.13 26.34
CA SER A 45 20.58 -27.05 25.16
C SER A 45 19.62 -25.86 25.25
N ILE A 46 19.03 -25.61 26.42
CA ILE A 46 18.20 -24.43 26.65
C ILE A 46 19.01 -23.14 26.48
N ALA A 47 20.20 -23.07 27.08
CA ALA A 47 21.09 -21.91 26.92
C ALA A 47 21.47 -21.68 25.46
N LYS A 48 21.72 -22.75 24.68
CA LYS A 48 21.97 -22.66 23.23
C LYS A 48 20.77 -22.07 22.49
N LEU A 49 19.56 -22.54 22.77
CA LEU A 49 18.32 -22.00 22.20
C LEU A 49 18.15 -20.51 22.49
N SER A 50 18.39 -20.10 23.74
CA SER A 50 18.33 -18.68 24.13
C SER A 50 19.40 -17.86 23.43
N SER A 51 20.66 -18.33 23.40
CA SER A 51 21.77 -17.62 22.76
C SER A 51 21.60 -17.47 21.24
N ALA A 52 20.87 -18.39 20.60
CA ALA A 52 20.54 -18.35 19.19
C ALA A 52 19.28 -17.50 18.88
N GLY A 53 18.64 -16.90 19.89
CA GLY A 53 17.40 -16.14 19.73
C GLY A 53 16.18 -17.02 19.38
N LEU A 54 16.31 -18.34 19.48
CA LEU A 54 15.27 -19.31 19.12
C LEU A 54 14.25 -19.54 20.23
N ALA A 55 14.58 -19.18 21.48
CA ALA A 55 13.71 -19.38 22.65
C ALA A 55 12.31 -18.77 22.43
N GLY A 56 12.23 -17.53 21.95
CA GLY A 56 10.94 -16.86 21.70
C GLY A 56 10.07 -17.54 20.63
N LEU A 57 10.63 -18.42 19.78
CA LEU A 57 9.87 -19.19 18.81
C LEU A 57 9.23 -20.45 19.40
N VAL A 58 9.66 -20.89 20.59
CA VAL A 58 9.21 -22.12 21.26
C VAL A 58 8.93 -21.90 22.76
N ASP A 59 8.71 -20.65 23.18
CA ASP A 59 8.57 -20.27 24.59
C ASP A 59 7.41 -21.01 25.28
N LYS A 60 6.28 -21.20 24.59
CA LYS A 60 5.12 -21.92 25.15
C LYS A 60 5.44 -23.39 25.38
N GLU A 61 6.14 -24.00 24.44
CA GLU A 61 6.55 -25.39 24.50
C GLU A 61 7.67 -25.61 25.54
N LEU A 62 8.59 -24.66 25.70
CA LEU A 62 9.61 -24.68 26.75
C LEU A 62 8.99 -24.58 28.14
N LEU A 63 8.03 -23.68 28.35
CA LEU A 63 7.31 -23.55 29.62
C LEU A 63 6.56 -24.85 29.98
N ALA A 64 5.96 -25.52 28.99
CA ALA A 64 5.29 -26.81 29.22
C ALA A 64 6.25 -27.92 29.67
N ILE A 65 7.47 -27.94 29.13
CA ILE A 65 8.52 -28.89 29.56
C ILE A 65 8.99 -28.55 30.98
N GLU A 66 9.24 -27.28 31.27
CA GLU A 66 9.64 -26.84 32.61
C GLU A 66 8.58 -27.17 33.68
N ASP A 67 7.29 -26.99 33.37
CA ASP A 67 6.18 -27.36 34.25
C ASP A 67 6.05 -28.88 34.42
N SER A 68 6.28 -29.65 33.36
CA SER A 68 6.31 -31.12 33.42
C SER A 68 7.46 -31.64 34.28
N ILE A 69 8.60 -30.95 34.32
CA ILE A 69 9.74 -31.30 35.18
C ILE A 69 9.47 -30.88 36.64
N ARG A 70 8.80 -29.74 36.85
CA ARG A 70 8.58 -29.17 38.20
C ARG A 70 7.44 -29.84 38.98
N ASN A 71 6.38 -30.27 38.30
CA ASN A 71 5.16 -30.79 38.94
C ASN A 71 5.18 -32.31 39.20
N GLU A 72 6.32 -32.99 39.05
CA GLU A 72 6.42 -34.40 39.42
C GLU A 72 6.48 -34.58 40.95
N PRO A 73 5.72 -35.53 41.52
CA PRO A 73 5.70 -35.76 42.96
C PRO A 73 7.08 -36.18 43.47
N GLY A 74 7.56 -35.50 44.52
CA GLY A 74 8.92 -35.63 45.10
C GLY A 74 9.25 -36.98 45.77
N THR A 75 8.56 -38.06 45.41
CA THR A 75 8.70 -39.42 45.97
C THR A 75 9.20 -40.45 44.93
N LEU A 76 9.69 -40.01 43.78
CA LEU A 76 10.10 -40.90 42.69
C LEU A 76 11.44 -41.60 42.95
N ILE A 77 11.47 -42.90 42.66
CA ILE A 77 12.67 -43.74 42.56
C ILE A 77 13.62 -43.10 41.53
N GLU A 78 14.93 -43.10 41.81
CA GLU A 78 15.98 -42.45 40.98
C GLU A 78 15.94 -42.85 39.49
N GLU A 79 15.40 -44.03 39.17
CA GLU A 79 15.16 -44.50 37.80
C GLU A 79 14.06 -43.75 37.06
N HIS A 80 12.98 -43.38 37.74
CA HIS A 80 11.89 -42.61 37.14
C HIS A 80 12.36 -41.18 36.83
N GLN A 81 13.12 -40.57 37.74
CA GLN A 81 13.75 -39.28 37.50
C GLN A 81 14.67 -39.31 36.27
N LEU A 82 15.47 -40.38 36.13
CA LEU A 82 16.33 -40.55 34.96
C LEU A 82 15.51 -40.67 33.66
N ALA A 83 14.43 -41.45 33.66
CA ALA A 83 13.56 -41.61 32.50
C ALA A 83 12.89 -40.29 32.08
N ASN A 84 12.48 -39.47 33.04
CA ASN A 84 11.88 -38.17 32.78
C ASN A 84 12.88 -37.15 32.23
N LEU A 85 14.12 -37.14 32.75
CA LEU A 85 15.20 -36.33 32.16
C LEU A 85 15.55 -36.78 30.74
N GLN A 86 15.52 -38.09 30.45
CA GLN A 86 15.72 -38.60 29.09
C GLN A 86 14.61 -38.14 28.14
N ARG A 87 13.34 -38.16 28.59
CA ARG A 87 12.20 -37.63 27.82
C ARG A 87 12.34 -36.14 27.55
N ALA A 88 12.58 -35.34 28.59
CA ALA A 88 12.77 -33.89 28.47
C ALA A 88 13.92 -33.54 27.52
N ARG A 89 15.03 -34.29 27.56
CA ARG A 89 16.14 -34.11 26.61
C ARG A 89 15.72 -34.36 25.16
N ALA A 90 14.95 -35.42 24.89
CA ALA A 90 14.45 -35.72 23.55
C ALA A 90 13.50 -34.62 23.06
N GLU A 91 12.60 -34.14 23.92
CA GLU A 91 11.68 -33.05 23.61
C GLU A 91 12.41 -31.75 23.30
N ILE A 92 13.44 -31.37 24.08
CA ILE A 92 14.25 -30.17 23.81
C ILE A 92 15.01 -30.28 22.49
N SER A 93 15.51 -31.48 22.14
CA SER A 93 16.13 -31.72 20.83
C SER A 93 15.13 -31.46 19.70
N HIS A 94 13.91 -31.98 19.82
CA HIS A 94 12.84 -31.76 18.86
C HIS A 94 12.42 -30.28 18.77
N LEU A 95 12.33 -29.58 19.91
CA LEU A 95 12.05 -28.14 19.93
C LEU A 95 13.14 -27.33 19.23
N THR A 96 14.39 -27.76 19.31
CA THR A 96 15.49 -27.12 18.59
C THR A 96 15.32 -27.23 17.08
N GLU A 97 14.98 -28.40 16.58
CA GLU A 97 14.69 -28.60 15.15
C GLU A 97 13.49 -27.76 14.71
N LEU A 98 12.41 -27.78 15.49
CA LEU A 98 11.19 -27.04 15.21
C LEU A 98 11.41 -25.52 15.23
N ALA A 99 12.20 -24.99 16.17
CA ALA A 99 12.56 -23.58 16.22
C ALA A 99 13.36 -23.15 14.98
N ASN A 100 14.31 -23.97 14.53
CA ASN A 100 15.06 -23.73 13.29
C ASN A 100 14.15 -23.74 12.06
N LEU A 101 13.20 -24.67 11.99
CA LEU A 101 12.21 -24.69 10.90
C LEU A 101 11.32 -23.43 10.90
N ARG A 102 10.85 -23.00 12.08
CA ARG A 102 10.07 -21.77 12.23
C ARG A 102 10.89 -20.53 11.83
N MET A 103 12.15 -20.45 12.24
CA MET A 103 13.07 -19.37 11.86
C MET A 103 13.27 -19.32 10.35
N LYS A 104 13.59 -20.45 9.72
CA LYS A 104 13.79 -20.54 8.26
C LYS A 104 12.53 -20.16 7.49
N LYS A 105 11.35 -20.58 7.97
CA LYS A 105 10.07 -20.19 7.37
C LYS A 105 9.86 -18.68 7.48
N ARG A 106 10.08 -18.10 8.66
CA ARG A 106 9.98 -16.65 8.89
C ARG A 106 10.97 -15.86 8.02
N GLU A 107 12.20 -16.33 7.89
CA GLU A 107 13.20 -15.69 7.02
C GLU A 107 12.76 -15.74 5.54
N ALA A 108 12.21 -16.86 5.09
CA ALA A 108 11.66 -16.98 3.75
C ALA A 108 10.47 -16.04 3.50
N THR A 109 9.55 -15.91 4.48
CA THR A 109 8.41 -14.98 4.35
C THR A 109 8.89 -13.52 4.31
N LEU A 110 9.80 -13.12 5.19
CA LEU A 110 10.38 -11.77 5.19
C LEU A 110 11.10 -11.46 3.87
N ASN A 111 11.90 -12.40 3.35
CA ASN A 111 12.57 -12.24 2.06
C ASN A 111 11.56 -12.09 0.92
N GLN A 112 10.50 -12.89 0.92
CA GLN A 112 9.42 -12.76 -0.07
C GLN A 112 8.73 -11.39 0.02
N SER A 113 8.43 -10.92 1.23
CA SER A 113 7.83 -9.59 1.45
C SER A 113 8.74 -8.46 0.95
N ARG A 114 10.06 -8.55 1.20
CA ARG A 114 11.03 -7.58 0.68
C ARG A 114 11.03 -7.54 -0.84
N ILE A 115 11.10 -8.70 -1.49
CA ILE A 115 11.09 -8.80 -2.96
C ILE A 115 9.83 -8.15 -3.55
N LEU A 116 8.66 -8.41 -2.97
CA LEU A 116 7.39 -7.83 -3.45
C LEU A 116 7.36 -6.31 -3.29
N LEU A 117 7.80 -5.79 -2.14
CA LEU A 117 7.85 -4.35 -1.91
C LEU A 117 8.89 -3.65 -2.80
N ASP A 118 10.04 -4.28 -3.02
CA ASP A 118 11.07 -3.75 -3.93
C ASP A 118 10.58 -3.73 -5.38
N ALA A 119 9.87 -4.77 -5.82
CA ALA A 119 9.25 -4.80 -7.14
C ALA A 119 8.23 -3.66 -7.30
N LEU A 120 7.32 -3.50 -6.34
CA LEU A 120 6.35 -2.41 -6.33
C LEU A 120 7.04 -1.03 -6.36
N ARG A 121 8.12 -0.86 -5.58
CA ARG A 121 8.90 0.38 -5.58
C ARG A 121 9.48 0.69 -6.96
N LEU A 122 10.05 -0.31 -7.63
CA LEU A 122 10.61 -0.15 -8.98
C LEU A 122 9.54 0.23 -10.00
N GLU A 123 8.38 -0.44 -9.97
CA GLU A 123 7.24 -0.13 -10.83
C GLU A 123 6.80 1.34 -10.65
N LEU A 124 6.67 1.80 -9.40
CA LEU A 124 6.29 3.19 -9.12
C LEU A 124 7.33 4.19 -9.63
N VAL A 125 8.63 3.91 -9.46
CA VAL A 125 9.70 4.78 -9.95
C VAL A 125 9.68 4.87 -11.49
N GLU A 126 9.43 3.76 -12.18
CA GLU A 126 9.30 3.74 -13.64
C GLU A 126 8.10 4.59 -14.09
N VAL A 127 6.94 4.43 -13.43
CA VAL A 127 5.75 5.26 -13.70
C VAL A 127 6.05 6.74 -13.49
N ALA A 128 6.69 7.11 -12.38
CA ALA A 128 7.04 8.50 -12.10
C ALA A 128 7.97 9.11 -13.17
N ALA A 129 8.85 8.31 -13.78
CA ALA A 129 9.77 8.79 -14.81
C ALA A 129 9.10 9.12 -16.15
N ILE A 130 7.91 8.56 -16.39
CA ILE A 130 7.15 8.75 -17.64
C ILE A 130 6.15 9.89 -17.51
N LEU A 131 5.68 10.17 -16.28
CA LEU A 131 4.69 11.21 -16.00
C LEU A 131 5.32 12.61 -15.86
N GLY A 132 4.52 13.65 -16.04
CA GLY A 132 4.94 15.03 -15.80
C GLY A 132 5.21 15.34 -14.31
N ASP A 133 5.96 16.42 -14.05
CA ASP A 133 6.50 16.76 -12.71
C ASP A 133 5.49 16.68 -11.56
N ASP A 134 4.26 17.16 -11.74
CA ASP A 134 3.26 17.18 -10.67
C ASP A 134 2.73 15.78 -10.33
N TYR A 135 2.62 14.90 -11.32
CA TYR A 135 2.23 13.51 -11.13
C TYR A 135 3.38 12.66 -10.60
N ALA A 136 4.60 12.91 -11.09
CA ALA A 136 5.81 12.29 -10.56
C ALA A 136 5.98 12.55 -9.06
N ARG A 137 5.64 13.76 -8.57
CA ARG A 137 5.61 14.06 -7.13
C ARG A 137 4.58 13.24 -6.37
N GLN A 138 3.38 13.06 -6.90
CA GLN A 138 2.34 12.24 -6.27
C GLN A 138 2.76 10.78 -6.17
N ILE A 139 3.31 10.21 -7.24
CA ILE A 139 3.90 8.85 -7.21
C ILE A 139 5.09 8.78 -6.24
N GLY A 140 5.91 9.82 -6.14
CA GLY A 140 7.01 9.90 -5.17
C GLY A 140 6.57 9.79 -3.70
N VAL A 141 5.35 10.25 -3.38
CA VAL A 141 4.75 10.02 -2.05
C VAL A 141 4.46 8.53 -1.85
N LEU A 142 3.97 7.82 -2.87
CA LEU A 142 3.75 6.37 -2.81
C LEU A 142 5.06 5.59 -2.65
N VAL A 143 6.09 5.97 -3.41
CA VAL A 143 7.44 5.40 -3.26
C VAL A 143 7.93 5.56 -1.81
N SER A 144 7.75 6.74 -1.22
CA SER A 144 8.12 7.00 0.18
C SER A 144 7.34 6.12 1.17
N LYS A 145 6.03 5.89 0.94
CA LYS A 145 5.22 4.96 1.75
C LYS A 145 5.77 3.53 1.67
N VAL A 146 6.15 3.07 0.48
CA VAL A 146 6.72 1.74 0.24
C VAL A 146 8.10 1.61 0.89
N GLU A 147 8.97 2.61 0.79
CA GLU A 147 10.29 2.63 1.42
C GLU A 147 10.21 2.60 2.95
N LEU A 148 9.26 3.33 3.53
CA LEU A 148 8.98 3.23 4.97
C LEU A 148 8.55 1.83 5.36
N ARG A 149 7.72 1.17 4.54
CA ARG A 149 7.29 -0.22 4.78
C ARG A 149 8.47 -1.19 4.67
N LEU A 150 9.32 -1.05 3.64
CA LEU A 150 10.56 -1.82 3.46
C LEU A 150 11.49 -1.74 4.68
N SER A 151 11.66 -0.53 5.24
CA SER A 151 12.54 -0.33 6.40
C SER A 151 12.06 -1.04 7.67
N ARG A 152 10.77 -1.40 7.74
CA ARG A 152 10.12 -2.03 8.90
C ARG A 152 9.77 -3.50 8.70
N VAL A 153 10.17 -4.12 7.58
CA VAL A 153 9.81 -5.52 7.29
C VAL A 153 10.27 -6.47 8.41
N ASP A 154 11.43 -6.20 9.02
CA ASP A 154 12.01 -7.06 10.06
C ASP A 154 11.26 -7.00 11.40
N GLU A 155 10.46 -5.96 11.64
CA GLU A 155 9.82 -5.65 12.92
C GLU A 155 8.54 -6.43 13.21
N SER A 156 8.29 -7.54 12.49
CA SER A 156 7.09 -8.39 12.56
C SER A 156 5.93 -7.89 11.71
N MET A 157 6.02 -8.17 10.41
CA MET A 157 4.90 -8.04 9.50
C MET A 157 4.60 -9.36 8.80
N GLU A 158 3.57 -10.06 9.26
CA GLU A 158 2.88 -11.06 8.42
C GLU A 158 1.49 -10.55 7.98
N ASP A 159 0.89 -9.60 8.69
CA ASP A 159 -0.47 -9.15 8.40
C ASP A 159 -0.53 -7.88 7.55
N GLY A 160 -1.35 -7.95 6.49
CA GLY A 160 -1.77 -6.79 5.69
C GLY A 160 -0.77 -6.34 4.63
N LEU A 161 0.19 -7.19 4.21
CA LEU A 161 1.07 -6.87 3.08
C LEU A 161 0.27 -6.80 1.77
N ASP A 162 -0.58 -7.80 1.50
CA ASP A 162 -1.36 -7.87 0.27
C ASP A 162 -2.31 -6.69 0.13
N SER A 163 -2.99 -6.31 1.22
CA SER A 163 -3.86 -5.13 1.25
C SER A 163 -3.06 -3.85 1.01
N PHE A 164 -1.89 -3.71 1.66
CA PHE A 164 -1.02 -2.54 1.47
C PHE A 164 -0.55 -2.41 0.01
N ILE A 165 -0.11 -3.51 -0.61
CA ILE A 165 0.30 -3.53 -2.02
C ILE A 165 -0.87 -3.14 -2.92
N SER A 166 -2.04 -3.75 -2.69
CA SER A 166 -3.25 -3.46 -3.47
C SER A 166 -3.68 -1.99 -3.35
N ASP A 167 -3.62 -1.40 -2.16
CA ASP A 167 -3.99 -0.01 -1.93
C ASP A 167 -3.05 0.94 -2.69
N ILE A 168 -1.74 0.67 -2.64
CA ILE A 168 -0.73 1.48 -3.34
C ILE A 168 -0.89 1.35 -4.86
N GLN A 169 -1.16 0.15 -5.38
CA GLN A 169 -1.41 -0.06 -6.80
C GLN A 169 -2.66 0.69 -7.27
N ALA A 170 -3.75 0.63 -6.51
CA ALA A 170 -4.97 1.37 -6.83
C ALA A 170 -4.75 2.89 -6.83
N GLU A 171 -4.00 3.42 -5.86
CA GLU A 171 -3.66 4.85 -5.81
C GLU A 171 -2.76 5.25 -7.00
N ALA A 172 -1.80 4.40 -7.38
CA ALA A 172 -0.93 4.64 -8.54
C ALA A 172 -1.71 4.61 -9.86
N ASP A 173 -2.64 3.67 -10.04
CA ASP A 173 -3.44 3.57 -11.25
C ASP A 173 -4.43 4.74 -11.39
N ALA A 174 -5.01 5.22 -10.28
CA ALA A 174 -5.82 6.43 -10.29
C ALA A 174 -5.01 7.66 -10.74
N ILE A 175 -3.75 7.78 -10.30
CA ILE A 175 -2.84 8.85 -10.72
C ILE A 175 -2.51 8.75 -12.21
N LYS A 176 -2.23 7.55 -12.72
CA LYS A 176 -1.99 7.33 -14.16
C LYS A 176 -3.21 7.73 -14.98
N GLN A 177 -4.40 7.30 -14.56
CA GLN A 177 -5.63 7.60 -15.26
C GLN A 177 -5.91 9.11 -15.32
N ASP A 178 -5.74 9.85 -14.21
CA ASP A 178 -5.87 11.32 -14.23
C ASP A 178 -4.85 11.96 -15.18
N ALA A 179 -3.62 11.45 -15.22
CA ALA A 179 -2.60 11.96 -16.14
C ALA A 179 -2.94 11.71 -17.61
N GLU A 180 -3.41 10.50 -17.96
CA GLU A 180 -3.87 10.15 -19.31
C GLU A 180 -5.07 10.99 -19.75
N GLU A 181 -6.04 11.19 -18.85
CA GLU A 181 -7.21 12.04 -19.08
C GLU A 181 -6.81 13.50 -19.35
N ARG A 182 -5.84 14.04 -18.60
CA ARG A 182 -5.33 15.40 -18.85
C ARG A 182 -4.56 15.55 -20.16
N ILE A 183 -3.78 14.55 -20.55
CA ILE A 183 -3.09 14.56 -21.84
C ILE A 183 -4.11 14.55 -22.97
N THR A 184 -5.10 13.66 -22.88
CA THR A 184 -6.17 13.52 -23.87
C THR A 184 -6.99 14.81 -23.99
N SER A 185 -7.36 15.43 -22.86
CA SER A 185 -8.14 16.68 -22.86
C SER A 185 -7.35 17.84 -23.48
N GLU A 186 -6.06 17.93 -23.23
CA GLU A 186 -5.17 18.93 -23.86
C GLU A 186 -5.00 18.70 -25.36
N GLU A 187 -4.91 17.45 -25.83
CA GLU A 187 -4.87 17.14 -27.27
C GLU A 187 -6.17 17.55 -27.97
N ILE A 188 -7.32 17.28 -27.35
CA ILE A 188 -8.63 17.71 -27.85
C ILE A 188 -8.69 19.25 -27.90
N ARG A 189 -8.29 19.93 -26.81
CA ARG A 189 -8.25 21.39 -26.74
C ARG A 189 -7.37 21.98 -27.85
N ARG A 190 -6.20 21.38 -28.11
CA ARG A 190 -5.28 21.81 -29.17
C ARG A 190 -5.89 21.62 -30.56
N HIS A 191 -6.57 20.50 -30.80
CA HIS A 191 -7.28 20.25 -32.06
C HIS A 191 -8.40 21.27 -32.30
N ILE A 192 -9.21 21.56 -31.27
CA ILE A 192 -10.29 22.56 -31.32
C ILE A 192 -9.72 23.95 -31.61
N VAL A 193 -8.70 24.39 -30.86
CA VAL A 193 -8.07 25.71 -31.03
C VAL A 193 -7.44 25.85 -32.42
N GLY A 194 -6.75 24.82 -32.91
CA GLY A 194 -6.16 24.80 -34.25
C GLY A 194 -7.21 24.90 -35.36
N SER A 195 -8.30 24.15 -35.22
CA SER A 195 -9.45 24.19 -36.13
C SER A 195 -10.11 25.56 -36.13
N LEU A 196 -10.33 26.13 -34.95
CA LEU A 196 -10.93 27.46 -34.78
C LEU A 196 -10.08 28.56 -35.43
N VAL A 197 -8.76 28.59 -35.18
CA VAL A 197 -7.85 29.56 -35.80
C VAL A 197 -7.89 29.47 -37.33
N SER A 198 -7.97 28.24 -37.86
CA SER A 198 -8.06 28.00 -39.30
C SER A 198 -9.37 28.51 -39.88
N SER A 199 -10.51 28.14 -39.30
CA SER A 199 -11.84 28.63 -39.73
C SER A 199 -11.97 30.15 -39.65
N MET A 200 -11.49 30.78 -38.57
CA MET A 200 -11.53 32.23 -38.44
C MET A 200 -10.73 32.95 -39.53
N ARG A 201 -9.57 32.41 -39.93
CA ARG A 201 -8.76 32.96 -41.04
C ARG A 201 -9.45 32.79 -42.39
N GLU A 202 -10.13 31.67 -42.62
CA GLU A 202 -10.86 31.41 -43.86
C GLU A 202 -12.06 32.35 -44.04
N VAL A 203 -12.75 32.70 -42.95
CA VAL A 203 -13.82 33.71 -42.95
C VAL A 203 -13.26 35.14 -43.11
N GLY A 204 -11.93 35.30 -43.12
CA GLY A 204 -11.26 36.57 -43.38
C GLY A 204 -10.96 37.41 -42.14
N LEU A 205 -11.02 36.81 -40.94
CA LEU A 205 -10.60 37.48 -39.71
C LEU A 205 -9.08 37.46 -39.56
N VAL A 206 -8.50 38.56 -39.07
CA VAL A 206 -7.12 38.61 -38.61
C VAL A 206 -7.07 38.03 -37.20
N VAL A 207 -6.50 36.82 -37.07
CA VAL A 207 -6.48 36.05 -35.82
C VAL A 207 -5.17 36.26 -35.06
N GLY A 208 -5.27 36.70 -33.81
CA GLY A 208 -4.14 36.76 -32.88
C GLY A 208 -3.72 35.37 -32.40
N GLY A 209 -2.47 35.22 -31.95
CA GLY A 209 -1.99 33.96 -31.39
C GLY A 209 -2.82 33.52 -30.16
N PRO A 210 -3.09 32.21 -29.99
CA PRO A 210 -3.78 31.70 -28.82
C PRO A 210 -3.08 32.11 -27.52
N LYS A 211 -3.83 32.51 -26.50
CA LYS A 211 -3.30 32.92 -25.19
C LYS A 211 -3.93 32.09 -24.09
N ILE A 212 -3.11 31.52 -23.21
CA ILE A 212 -3.57 30.83 -22.01
C ILE A 212 -4.00 31.89 -20.98
N LEU A 213 -5.22 31.77 -20.48
CA LEU A 213 -5.76 32.61 -19.41
C LEU A 213 -5.45 31.95 -18.07
N SER A 214 -4.43 32.44 -17.37
CA SER A 214 -3.96 31.88 -16.09
C SER A 214 -5.05 31.86 -14.99
N GLU A 215 -6.07 32.72 -15.09
CA GLU A 215 -7.15 32.83 -14.09
C GLU A 215 -8.24 31.77 -14.24
N SER A 216 -8.41 31.19 -15.42
CA SER A 216 -9.52 30.29 -15.74
C SER A 216 -9.12 28.99 -16.43
N ASP A 217 -7.81 28.77 -16.63
CA ASP A 217 -7.22 27.64 -17.37
C ASP A 217 -7.85 27.40 -18.76
N LYS A 218 -8.34 28.50 -19.36
CA LYS A 218 -8.94 28.53 -20.71
C LYS A 218 -7.96 29.10 -21.72
N VAL A 219 -8.06 28.67 -22.96
CA VAL A 219 -7.30 29.21 -24.09
C VAL A 219 -8.16 30.21 -24.85
N ALA A 220 -7.75 31.48 -24.86
CA ALA A 220 -8.40 32.54 -25.60
C ALA A 220 -7.85 32.68 -27.02
N VAL A 221 -8.74 32.70 -28.01
CA VAL A 221 -8.45 33.02 -29.41
C VAL A 221 -9.26 34.26 -29.81
N VAL A 222 -8.57 35.28 -30.33
CA VAL A 222 -9.21 36.55 -30.70
C VAL A 222 -9.00 36.82 -32.18
N GLY A 223 -10.10 37.05 -32.90
CA GLY A 223 -10.11 37.47 -34.30
C GLY A 223 -10.68 38.87 -34.46
N THR A 224 -10.09 39.65 -35.35
CA THR A 224 -10.54 41.02 -35.66
C THR A 224 -10.77 41.16 -37.15
N MET A 225 -11.91 41.74 -37.54
CA MET A 225 -12.19 42.10 -38.94
C MET A 225 -11.59 43.46 -39.28
N ALA A 226 -11.40 43.73 -40.58
CA ALA A 226 -10.98 45.04 -41.07
C ALA A 226 -11.93 46.18 -40.67
N SER A 227 -13.21 45.88 -40.40
CA SER A 227 -14.21 46.84 -39.91
C SER A 227 -14.06 47.19 -38.41
N GLY A 228 -13.12 46.57 -37.69
CA GLY A 228 -12.94 46.76 -36.24
C GLY A 228 -13.78 45.84 -35.34
N ARG A 229 -14.66 45.01 -35.92
CA ARG A 229 -15.43 43.99 -35.19
C ARG A 229 -14.52 42.90 -34.65
N ARG A 230 -14.82 42.39 -33.45
CA ARG A 230 -13.99 41.39 -32.76
C ARG A 230 -14.80 40.18 -32.32
N VAL A 231 -14.20 39.01 -32.47
CA VAL A 231 -14.70 37.75 -31.93
C VAL A 231 -13.66 37.17 -31.00
N ARG A 232 -14.07 36.79 -29.79
CA ARG A 232 -13.23 36.08 -28.83
C ARG A 232 -13.86 34.74 -28.52
N PHE A 233 -13.06 33.69 -28.57
CA PHE A 233 -13.42 32.35 -28.14
C PHE A 233 -12.52 31.92 -26.99
N ASP A 234 -13.11 31.42 -25.92
CA ASP A 234 -12.40 30.88 -24.77
C ASP A 234 -12.69 29.36 -24.70
N VAL A 235 -11.65 28.54 -24.87
CA VAL A 235 -11.74 27.07 -24.94
C VAL A 235 -11.23 26.45 -23.64
N GLY A 236 -12.06 25.67 -22.97
CA GLY A 236 -11.72 24.91 -21.77
C GLY A 236 -11.00 23.60 -22.06
N ASP A 237 -10.50 22.96 -21.00
CA ASP A 237 -9.88 21.63 -21.01
C ASP A 237 -10.80 20.52 -21.55
N SER A 238 -12.08 20.54 -21.16
CA SER A 238 -13.13 19.61 -21.58
C SER A 238 -13.61 19.80 -23.02
N GLY A 239 -13.02 20.75 -23.76
CA GLY A 239 -13.48 21.12 -25.11
C GLY A 239 -14.71 22.04 -25.13
N CYS A 240 -15.24 22.42 -23.96
CA CYS A 240 -16.27 23.45 -23.86
C CYS A 240 -15.76 24.80 -24.38
N MET A 241 -16.56 25.48 -25.21
CA MET A 241 -16.18 26.75 -25.81
C MET A 241 -17.19 27.85 -25.44
N GLU A 242 -16.68 28.96 -24.94
CA GLU A 242 -17.44 30.19 -24.73
C GLU A 242 -17.03 31.22 -25.78
N PHE A 243 -17.96 32.07 -26.22
CA PHE A 243 -17.67 33.10 -27.21
C PHE A 243 -18.23 34.46 -26.81
N ASN A 244 -17.52 35.51 -27.24
CA ASN A 244 -17.91 36.91 -27.06
C ASN A 244 -17.73 37.67 -28.37
N LEU A 245 -18.79 38.31 -28.83
CA LEU A 245 -18.86 39.03 -30.10
C LEU A 245 -19.01 40.51 -29.78
N ASP A 246 -17.98 41.29 -30.08
CA ASP A 246 -17.89 42.72 -29.78
C ASP A 246 -17.94 43.55 -31.07
N GLY A 247 -18.81 44.56 -31.10
CA GLY A 247 -19.06 45.41 -32.26
C GLY A 247 -19.97 44.81 -33.34
N TYR A 248 -20.65 43.69 -33.08
CA TYR A 248 -21.63 43.10 -33.99
C TYR A 248 -23.05 43.64 -33.70
N GLU A 249 -23.75 44.10 -34.74
CA GLU A 249 -25.14 44.58 -34.65
C GLU A 249 -26.09 43.65 -35.44
N GLY A 250 -27.28 43.39 -34.90
CA GLY A 250 -28.33 42.64 -35.60
C GLY A 250 -28.02 41.15 -35.87
N ARG A 251 -28.45 40.65 -37.04
CA ARG A 251 -28.33 39.22 -37.43
C ARG A 251 -26.98 38.84 -38.04
N GLU A 252 -26.16 39.81 -38.47
CA GLU A 252 -24.83 39.54 -39.05
C GLU A 252 -23.86 38.84 -38.07
N CYS A 253 -24.17 38.94 -36.77
CA CYS A 253 -23.51 38.24 -35.68
C CYS A 253 -23.71 36.73 -35.76
N ALA A 254 -24.95 36.30 -36.04
CA ALA A 254 -25.32 34.90 -36.13
C ALA A 254 -24.74 34.27 -37.40
N ASP A 255 -24.83 34.95 -38.55
CA ASP A 255 -24.40 34.38 -39.84
C ASP A 255 -22.89 34.09 -39.88
N HIS A 256 -22.04 34.99 -39.36
CA HIS A 256 -20.59 34.75 -39.31
C HIS A 256 -20.20 33.68 -38.28
N LEU A 257 -20.88 33.65 -37.14
CA LEU A 257 -20.65 32.62 -36.13
C LEU A 257 -21.06 31.24 -36.66
N ASP A 258 -22.21 31.14 -37.32
CA ASP A 258 -22.69 29.92 -37.94
C ASP A 258 -21.74 29.43 -39.05
N GLN A 259 -21.18 30.34 -39.86
CA GLN A 259 -20.16 29.98 -40.86
C GLN A 259 -18.92 29.35 -40.22
N ILE A 260 -18.41 29.94 -39.13
CA ILE A 260 -17.25 29.40 -38.41
C ILE A 260 -17.59 28.00 -37.85
N LEU A 261 -18.76 27.84 -37.22
CA LEU A 261 -19.17 26.56 -36.63
C LEU A 261 -19.45 25.48 -37.68
N ILE A 262 -20.05 25.84 -38.82
CA ILE A 262 -20.23 24.93 -39.96
C ILE A 262 -18.88 24.48 -40.52
N GLN A 263 -17.90 25.38 -40.63
CA GLN A 263 -16.55 25.00 -41.07
C GLN A 263 -15.86 24.07 -40.08
N MET A 264 -15.98 24.34 -38.77
CA MET A 264 -15.44 23.48 -37.72
C MET A 264 -16.04 22.05 -37.79
N ARG A 265 -17.34 21.94 -37.98
CA ARG A 265 -18.02 20.63 -38.12
C ARG A 265 -17.66 19.91 -39.42
N SER A 266 -17.74 20.61 -40.55
CA SER A 266 -17.64 19.99 -41.88
C SER A 266 -16.20 19.63 -42.30
N ARG A 267 -15.19 20.38 -41.83
CA ARG A 267 -13.79 20.19 -42.23
C ARG A 267 -12.92 19.57 -41.16
N PHE A 268 -13.23 19.80 -39.89
CA PHE A 268 -12.39 19.41 -38.77
C PHE A 268 -13.04 18.40 -37.82
N ASP A 269 -14.25 17.95 -38.17
CA ASP A 269 -15.05 16.97 -37.43
C ASP A 269 -15.28 17.34 -35.96
N VAL A 270 -15.37 18.64 -35.68
CA VAL A 270 -15.64 19.15 -34.34
C VAL A 270 -17.15 19.26 -34.16
N GLU A 271 -17.72 18.39 -33.32
CA GLU A 271 -19.13 18.48 -32.93
C GLU A 271 -19.35 19.70 -32.04
N THR A 272 -20.35 20.51 -32.39
CA THR A 272 -20.74 21.70 -31.64
C THR A 272 -22.03 21.39 -30.90
N GLY A 273 -22.01 21.44 -29.56
CA GLY A 273 -23.21 21.28 -28.73
C GLY A 273 -24.26 22.38 -28.96
N PRO A 274 -25.44 22.28 -28.31
CA PRO A 274 -26.50 23.26 -28.46
C PRO A 274 -26.02 24.66 -28.02
N MET A 275 -26.09 25.63 -28.92
CA MET A 275 -25.66 27.00 -28.65
C MET A 275 -26.58 27.66 -27.63
N GLN A 276 -26.03 28.10 -26.50
CA GLN A 276 -26.72 28.95 -25.55
C GLN A 276 -26.32 30.40 -25.77
N TYR A 277 -27.25 31.20 -26.29
CA TYR A 277 -27.06 32.63 -26.47
C TYR A 277 -27.20 33.36 -25.13
N ASN A 278 -26.09 33.70 -24.48
CA ASN A 278 -26.11 34.61 -23.33
C ASN A 278 -25.90 36.05 -23.81
N TRP A 279 -26.99 36.67 -24.32
CA TRP A 279 -26.93 38.00 -24.90
C TRP A 279 -26.83 39.07 -23.80
N LYS A 280 -25.61 39.53 -23.49
CA LYS A 280 -25.41 40.76 -22.71
C LYS A 280 -25.48 41.96 -23.65
N SER A 281 -26.68 42.43 -23.98
CA SER A 281 -26.85 43.73 -24.65
C SER A 281 -26.42 44.86 -23.71
N PRO A 282 -25.36 45.65 -24.01
CA PRO A 282 -24.98 46.79 -23.18
C PRO A 282 -25.93 48.00 -23.35
N ASP A 283 -26.78 48.02 -24.37
CA ASP A 283 -27.53 49.22 -24.77
C ASP A 283 -29.03 49.23 -24.42
N ARG A 284 -29.47 48.39 -23.48
CA ARG A 284 -30.78 48.58 -22.83
C ARG A 284 -30.63 48.77 -21.34
N ILE A 285 -29.85 49.76 -20.94
CA ILE A 285 -30.28 50.59 -19.82
C ILE A 285 -31.56 51.28 -20.31
N SER A 286 -32.70 50.65 -20.05
CA SER A 286 -34.00 51.27 -20.20
C SER A 286 -33.93 52.62 -19.50
N LYS A 287 -33.98 53.71 -20.28
CA LYS A 287 -34.36 55.04 -19.80
C LYS A 287 -35.75 54.89 -19.16
N GLY A 288 -35.79 54.46 -17.90
CA GLY A 288 -37.04 54.11 -17.24
C GLY A 288 -36.96 53.27 -15.96
N SER A 289 -35.85 52.60 -15.62
CA SER A 289 -35.80 51.84 -14.37
C SER A 289 -35.34 52.70 -13.19
N LYS A 290 -36.28 53.48 -12.61
CA LYS A 290 -36.20 53.81 -11.19
C LYS A 290 -36.40 52.51 -10.42
N GLY A 291 -35.35 52.06 -9.75
CA GLY A 291 -35.42 50.95 -8.79
C GLY A 291 -34.16 50.11 -8.78
N HIS A 292 -33.22 50.43 -7.90
CA HIS A 292 -32.49 49.35 -7.22
C HIS A 292 -33.50 48.66 -6.29
N PRO A 293 -33.48 47.31 -6.19
CA PRO A 293 -32.78 46.74 -5.03
C PRO A 293 -32.07 45.39 -5.27
N SER A 294 -30.99 45.23 -4.50
CA SER A 294 -30.45 44.03 -3.83
C SER A 294 -30.68 42.61 -4.41
N GLY A 295 -29.55 41.93 -4.69
CA GLY A 295 -29.17 40.67 -4.01
C GLY A 295 -29.90 39.37 -4.37
N GLY A 296 -29.12 38.39 -4.85
CA GLY A 296 -29.33 36.97 -4.56
C GLY A 296 -29.85 36.10 -5.71
N SER A 297 -28.96 35.29 -6.32
CA SER A 297 -28.98 33.82 -6.23
C SER A 297 -28.10 33.21 -7.34
N THR A 298 -26.92 32.73 -6.93
CA THR A 298 -26.27 31.59 -7.59
C THR A 298 -27.24 30.42 -7.52
N ARG A 299 -27.51 29.75 -8.63
CA ARG A 299 -28.29 28.51 -8.63
C ARG A 299 -27.50 27.43 -9.36
N GLU A 300 -26.80 26.64 -8.56
CA GLU A 300 -26.44 25.26 -8.91
C GLU A 300 -27.74 24.47 -9.11
N MET A 301 -27.81 23.67 -10.17
CA MET A 301 -28.85 22.67 -10.34
C MET A 301 -28.17 21.31 -10.44
N GLY A 302 -28.11 20.62 -9.29
CA GLY A 302 -27.77 19.21 -9.21
C GLY A 302 -28.85 18.36 -9.88
N GLY A 303 -28.41 17.33 -10.58
CA GLY A 303 -29.26 16.32 -11.21
C GLY A 303 -29.83 15.36 -10.17
N GLY A 304 -31.16 15.28 -10.11
CA GLY A 304 -31.88 14.16 -9.51
C GLY A 304 -32.25 13.16 -10.61
N TYR A 305 -31.79 11.93 -10.45
CA TYR A 305 -32.28 10.75 -11.15
C TYR A 305 -33.73 10.43 -10.74
N HIS A 306 -34.53 9.99 -11.71
CA HIS A 306 -35.61 8.98 -11.68
C HIS A 306 -36.30 9.08 -13.06
N GLU A 307 -36.56 8.02 -13.84
CA GLU A 307 -36.77 6.59 -13.56
C GLU A 307 -36.00 5.69 -14.53
#